data_AF-A0A4Q4MAZ6-F1
#
_entry.id   AF-A0A4Q4MAZ6-F1
#
_cell.length_a   1.000
_cell.length_b   1.000
_cell.length_c   1.000
_cell.angle_alpha   90.00
_cell.angle_beta   90.00
_cell.angle_gamma   90.00
#
_symmetry.space_group_name_H-M   'P 1'
#
loop_
_entity.id
_entity.type
_entity.pdbx_description
1 polymer ?
#
loop_
_entity_poly.entity_id
_entity_poly.type
_entity_poly.pdbx_seq_one_letter_code
_entity_poly.pdbx_strand_id
1 'polypeptide(L)'
;MLAILNQENVTSVYLIGHDFGGGLVQGFTQAFSDKVKALIIINAPIMPTFLPLLSYDAEAQEYARYTIPYYSYVPGQPKNIPTIVKTIRDPVYRSKIADYLDRSPIHGMLNFYKNNYPGPTYGQDFTTALNITKETWTQRVPTMVIWGEEDDYFSPKTIDGL
;
A
#
# COMPACT_ATOMS: atom_id res chain seq x y z
N MET A 1 -2.68 -15.04 0.13
CA MET A 1 -1.78 -15.32 1.26
C MET A 1 -2.07 -16.67 1.91
N LEU A 2 -3.25 -16.93 2.47
CA LEU A 2 -3.54 -18.22 3.13
C LEU A 2 -3.30 -19.44 2.21
N ALA A 3 -3.78 -19.39 0.96
CA ALA A 3 -3.54 -20.46 -0.01
C ALA A 3 -2.04 -20.73 -0.26
N ILE A 4 -1.21 -19.67 -0.25
CA ILE A 4 0.25 -19.79 -0.41
C ILE A 4 0.84 -20.49 0.82
N LEU A 5 0.46 -20.06 2.03
CA LEU A 5 0.94 -20.71 3.27
C LEU A 5 0.58 -22.20 3.30
N ASN A 6 -0.65 -22.55 2.89
CA ASN A 6 -1.08 -23.94 2.83
C ASN A 6 -0.31 -24.75 1.77
N GLN A 7 -0.10 -24.17 0.58
CA GLN A 7 0.65 -24.82 -0.49
C GLN A 7 2.12 -25.06 -0.12
N GLU A 8 2.74 -24.09 0.55
CA GLU A 8 4.13 -24.17 1.02
C GLU A 8 4.28 -24.95 2.34
N ASN A 9 3.18 -25.45 2.91
CA ASN A 9 3.13 -26.12 4.21
C ASN A 9 3.76 -25.29 5.35
N VAL A 10 3.55 -23.97 5.30
CA VAL A 10 4.04 -23.01 6.31
C VAL A 10 2.91 -22.66 7.26
N THR A 11 3.11 -22.90 8.56
CA THR A 11 2.07 -22.68 9.58
C THR A 11 2.01 -21.23 10.07
N SER A 12 3.13 -20.52 10.09
CA SER A 12 3.18 -19.11 10.49
C SER A 12 4.41 -18.39 9.95
N VAL A 13 4.30 -17.07 9.74
CA VAL A 13 5.34 -16.24 9.12
C VAL A 13 5.61 -14.94 9.87
N TYR A 14 6.79 -14.37 9.64
CA TYR A 14 7.00 -12.93 9.82
C TYR A 14 6.48 -12.24 8.57
N LEU A 15 5.40 -11.48 8.69
CA LEU A 15 4.72 -10.90 7.54
C LEU A 15 5.16 -9.45 7.36
N ILE A 16 5.70 -9.14 6.18
CA ILE A 16 6.19 -7.81 5.84
C ILE A 16 5.32 -7.23 4.74
N GLY A 17 4.85 -6.00 4.92
CA GLY A 17 4.13 -5.26 3.90
C GLY A 17 4.75 -3.88 3.67
N HIS A 18 4.81 -3.49 2.40
CA HIS A 18 5.30 -2.20 1.94
C HIS A 18 4.26 -1.56 1.03
N ASP A 19 4.19 -0.22 1.03
CA ASP A 19 3.22 0.54 0.23
C ASP A 19 1.78 0.02 0.51
N PHE A 20 0.89 -0.05 -0.47
CA PHE A 20 -0.46 -0.55 -0.31
C PHE A 20 -0.51 -2.03 0.06
N GLY A 21 0.57 -2.78 -0.21
CA GLY A 21 0.77 -4.13 0.32
C GLY A 21 0.76 -4.16 1.85
N GLY A 22 1.21 -3.08 2.51
CA GLY A 22 1.10 -2.87 3.96
C GLY A 22 -0.35 -2.85 4.46
N GLY A 23 -1.27 -2.24 3.71
CA GLY A 23 -2.71 -2.28 4.01
C GLY A 23 -3.29 -3.70 3.92
N LEU A 24 -2.87 -4.46 2.90
CA LEU A 24 -3.32 -5.85 2.72
C LEU A 24 -2.85 -6.79 3.84
N VAL A 25 -1.57 -6.68 4.24
CA VAL A 25 -1.03 -7.55 5.29
C VAL A 25 -1.60 -7.22 6.67
N GLN A 26 -2.01 -5.98 6.92
CA GLN A 26 -2.77 -5.62 8.13
C GLN A 26 -4.09 -6.38 8.19
N GLY A 27 -4.86 -6.38 7.10
CA GLY A 27 -6.13 -7.12 7.03
C GLY A 27 -5.93 -8.63 7.16
N PHE A 28 -4.88 -9.18 6.54
CA PHE A 28 -4.56 -10.60 6.70
C PHE A 28 -4.18 -10.96 8.14
N THR A 29 -3.37 -10.11 8.79
CA THR A 29 -2.95 -10.32 10.18
C THR A 29 -4.13 -10.24 11.14
N GLN A 30 -5.11 -9.36 10.88
CA GLN A 30 -6.38 -9.33 11.63
C GLN A 30 -7.16 -10.64 11.48
N ALA A 31 -7.35 -11.11 10.25
CA ALA A 31 -8.16 -12.29 9.97
C ALA A 31 -7.49 -13.61 10.40
N PHE A 32 -6.16 -13.67 10.37
CA PHE A 32 -5.38 -14.91 10.57
C PHE A 32 -4.20 -14.68 11.50
N SER A 33 -4.46 -14.09 12.68
CA SER A 33 -3.40 -13.77 13.65
C SER A 33 -2.58 -14.99 14.11
N ASP A 34 -3.17 -16.19 14.11
CA ASP A 34 -2.48 -17.46 14.39
C ASP A 34 -1.44 -17.86 13.32
N LYS A 35 -1.53 -17.27 12.12
CA LYS A 35 -0.60 -17.46 11.01
C LYS A 35 0.52 -16.42 10.98
N VAL A 36 0.54 -15.44 11.88
CA VAL A 36 1.49 -14.32 11.85
C VAL A 36 2.25 -14.23 13.18
N LYS A 37 3.56 -14.45 13.14
CA LYS A 37 4.44 -14.34 14.32
C LYS A 37 4.70 -12.89 14.69
N ALA A 38 4.90 -12.03 13.68
CA ALA A 38 5.00 -10.60 13.82
C ALA A 38 4.65 -9.93 12.48
N LEU A 39 4.14 -8.71 12.56
CA LEU A 39 3.82 -7.86 11.42
C LEU A 39 4.87 -6.75 11.31
N ILE A 40 5.43 -6.56 10.12
CA ILE A 40 6.32 -5.43 9.80
C ILE A 40 5.68 -4.61 8.69
N ILE A 41 5.46 -3.33 8.95
CA ILE A 41 4.89 -2.37 8.00
C ILE A 41 5.98 -1.38 7.64
N ILE A 42 6.24 -1.19 6.36
CA ILE A 42 7.28 -0.29 5.85
C ILE A 42 6.62 0.72 4.90
N ASN A 43 6.64 2.02 5.23
CA ASN A 43 6.15 3.08 4.32
C ASN A 43 4.80 2.74 3.65
N ALA A 44 3.77 2.61 4.48
CA ALA A 44 2.49 2.03 4.09
C ALA A 44 1.33 2.65 4.86
N PRO A 45 0.11 2.62 4.31
CA PRO A 45 -1.06 3.20 4.99
C PRO A 45 -1.39 2.40 6.24
N ILE A 46 -1.64 3.09 7.35
CA ILE A 46 -2.22 2.49 8.55
C ILE A 46 -3.74 2.63 8.40
N MET A 47 -4.44 1.55 8.05
CA MET A 47 -5.79 1.64 7.49
C MET A 47 -6.80 2.45 8.34
N PRO A 48 -6.83 2.34 9.68
CA PRO A 48 -7.74 3.13 10.52
C PRO A 48 -7.53 4.64 10.48
N THR A 49 -6.31 5.12 10.25
CA THR A 49 -5.98 6.56 10.15
C THR A 49 -5.96 7.00 8.69
N PHE A 50 -5.46 6.16 7.79
CA PHE A 50 -5.35 6.43 6.36
C PHE A 50 -6.69 6.72 5.69
N LEU A 51 -7.71 5.90 5.92
CA LEU A 51 -9.01 6.07 5.27
C LEU A 51 -9.69 7.41 5.58
N PRO A 52 -9.84 7.84 6.85
CA PRO A 52 -10.41 9.15 7.14
C PRO A 52 -9.52 10.30 6.63
N LEU A 53 -8.19 10.18 6.70
CA LEU A 53 -7.28 11.17 6.12
C LEU A 53 -7.49 11.31 4.60
N LEU A 54 -7.52 10.21 3.87
CA LEU A 54 -7.75 10.25 2.42
C LEU A 54 -9.12 10.83 2.07
N SER A 55 -10.16 10.52 2.86
CA SER A 55 -11.50 11.02 2.62
C SER A 55 -11.67 12.52 2.93
N TYR A 56 -10.97 13.06 3.93
CA TYR A 56 -11.32 14.36 4.51
C TYR A 56 -10.15 15.35 4.73
N ASP A 57 -8.89 14.93 4.60
CA ASP A 57 -7.71 15.78 4.77
C ASP A 57 -7.10 16.16 3.39
N ALA A 58 -7.03 17.46 3.12
CA ALA A 58 -6.57 17.97 1.83
C ALA A 58 -5.08 17.67 1.55
N GLU A 59 -4.25 17.59 2.58
CA GLU A 59 -2.83 17.26 2.42
C GLU A 59 -2.69 15.79 2.03
N ALA A 60 -3.36 14.87 2.73
CA ALA A 60 -3.37 13.44 2.39
C ALA A 60 -3.91 13.18 0.97
N GLN A 61 -4.89 13.96 0.52
CA GLN A 61 -5.40 13.90 -0.85
C GLN A 61 -4.37 14.35 -1.89
N GLU A 62 -3.55 15.35 -1.58
CA GLU A 62 -2.46 15.78 -2.47
C GLU A 62 -1.38 14.69 -2.57
N TYR A 63 -0.99 14.07 -1.46
CA TYR A 63 -0.11 12.89 -1.47
C TYR A 63 -0.67 11.78 -2.38
N ALA A 64 -1.97 11.50 -2.32
CA ALA A 64 -2.61 10.45 -3.12
C ALA A 64 -2.82 10.81 -4.61
N ARG A 65 -2.56 12.05 -5.03
CA ARG A 65 -2.86 12.54 -6.39
C ARG A 65 -2.12 11.78 -7.49
N TYR A 66 -0.96 11.18 -7.18
CA TYR A 66 -0.20 10.35 -8.11
C TYR A 66 -1.00 9.13 -8.63
N THR A 67 -2.03 8.69 -7.88
CA THR A 67 -2.87 7.55 -8.26
C THR A 67 -3.89 7.88 -9.35
N ILE A 68 -4.22 9.16 -9.55
CA ILE A 68 -5.30 9.59 -10.47
C ILE A 68 -5.11 9.04 -11.90
N PRO A 69 -3.91 9.12 -12.51
CA PRO A 69 -3.68 8.56 -13.84
C PRO A 69 -3.83 7.03 -13.91
N TYR A 70 -3.74 6.32 -12.79
CA TYR A 70 -3.79 4.85 -12.77
C TYR A 70 -5.21 4.33 -12.95
N TYR A 71 -6.22 5.04 -12.45
CA TYR A 71 -7.64 4.64 -12.58
C TYR A 71 -8.11 4.59 -14.05
N SER A 72 -7.54 5.42 -14.91
CA SER A 72 -7.88 5.54 -16.32
C SER A 72 -6.86 4.90 -17.26
N TYR A 73 -5.81 4.25 -16.74
CA TYR A 73 -4.78 3.63 -17.57
C TYR A 73 -5.36 2.53 -18.46
N VAL A 74 -4.98 2.55 -19.73
CA VAL A 74 -5.30 1.52 -20.73
C VAL A 74 -4.00 0.91 -21.26
N PRO A 75 -3.92 -0.44 -21.41
CA PRO A 75 -2.75 -1.10 -21.97
C PRO A 75 -2.30 -0.47 -23.29
N GLY A 76 -1.01 -0.16 -23.40
CA GLY A 76 -0.40 0.52 -24.55
C GLY A 76 -0.15 2.02 -24.34
N GLN A 77 -0.72 2.63 -23.30
CA GLN A 77 -0.36 4.00 -22.91
C GLN A 77 1.05 4.09 -22.31
N PRO A 78 1.72 5.25 -22.41
CA PRO A 78 3.02 5.48 -21.80
C PRO A 78 3.02 5.15 -20.31
N LYS A 79 4.07 4.45 -19.86
CA LYS A 79 4.19 3.95 -18.48
C LYS A 79 4.73 4.98 -17.48
N ASN A 80 5.15 6.15 -17.96
CA ASN A 80 5.83 7.19 -17.17
C ASN A 80 7.01 6.64 -16.32
N ILE A 81 7.83 5.79 -16.93
CA ILE A 81 8.98 5.13 -16.28
C ILE A 81 9.91 6.11 -15.56
N PRO A 82 10.26 7.29 -16.12
CA PRO A 82 11.13 8.24 -15.42
C PRO A 82 10.62 8.64 -14.03
N THR A 83 9.30 8.77 -13.85
CA THR A 83 8.70 9.04 -12.54
C THR A 83 8.78 7.83 -11.62
N ILE A 84 8.53 6.61 -12.12
CA ILE A 84 8.55 5.38 -11.30
C ILE A 84 9.94 5.14 -10.69
N VAL A 85 10.99 5.40 -11.45
CA VAL A 85 12.38 5.12 -11.01
C VAL A 85 13.06 6.31 -10.35
N LYS A 86 12.36 7.45 -10.16
CA LYS A 86 12.97 8.73 -9.74
C LYS A 86 13.69 8.65 -8.39
N THR A 87 13.22 7.79 -7.49
CA THR A 87 13.75 7.64 -6.12
C THR A 87 14.98 6.72 -6.06
N ILE A 88 15.28 5.96 -7.12
CA ILE A 88 16.44 5.05 -7.15
C ILE A 88 17.72 5.87 -7.29
N ARG A 89 18.48 6.10 -6.22
CA ARG A 89 19.63 7.02 -6.23
C ARG A 89 20.80 6.58 -7.12
N ASP A 90 21.08 5.28 -7.17
CA ASP A 90 22.14 4.73 -8.02
C ASP A 90 21.73 4.83 -9.50
N PRO A 91 22.47 5.57 -10.35
CA PRO A 91 22.08 5.80 -11.74
C PRO A 91 22.17 4.54 -12.62
N VAL A 92 23.12 3.64 -12.34
CA VAL A 92 23.27 2.37 -13.08
C VAL A 92 22.10 1.46 -12.75
N TYR A 93 21.77 1.34 -11.47
CA TYR A 93 20.62 0.55 -11.03
C TYR A 93 19.30 1.17 -11.51
N ARG A 94 19.15 2.49 -11.46
CA ARG A 94 17.99 3.22 -11.99
C ARG A 94 17.76 2.91 -13.47
N SER A 95 18.81 2.96 -14.29
CA SER A 95 18.72 2.61 -15.71
C SER A 95 18.29 1.16 -15.92
N LYS A 96 18.89 0.23 -15.17
CA LYS A 96 18.53 -1.20 -15.23
C LYS A 96 17.05 -1.44 -14.90
N ILE A 97 16.51 -0.76 -13.89
CA ILE A 97 15.10 -0.89 -13.52
C ILE A 97 14.19 -0.22 -14.55
N ALA A 98 14.60 0.92 -15.12
CA ALA A 98 13.86 1.56 -16.20
C ALA A 98 13.71 0.63 -17.41
N ASP A 99 14.79 0.01 -17.86
CA ASP A 99 14.79 -0.97 -18.96
C ASP A 99 13.91 -2.18 -18.64
N TYR A 100 13.95 -2.65 -17.39
CA TYR A 100 13.09 -3.75 -16.93
C TYR A 100 11.61 -3.38 -16.97
N LEU A 101 11.23 -2.19 -16.52
CA LEU A 101 9.83 -1.73 -16.55
C LEU A 101 9.34 -1.49 -17.98
N ASP A 102 10.22 -1.05 -18.88
CA ASP A 102 9.88 -0.81 -20.28
C ASP A 102 9.45 -2.09 -20.99
N ARG A 103 10.18 -3.19 -20.76
CA ARG A 103 9.83 -4.52 -21.32
C ARG A 103 8.74 -5.28 -20.55
N SER A 104 8.35 -4.83 -19.35
CA SER A 104 7.40 -5.55 -18.49
C SER A 104 5.97 -5.00 -18.57
N PRO A 105 4.92 -5.83 -18.57
CA PRO A 105 3.55 -5.33 -18.47
C PRO A 105 3.29 -4.72 -17.10
N ILE A 106 2.71 -3.50 -17.05
CA ILE A 106 2.34 -2.83 -15.78
C ILE A 106 0.83 -2.84 -15.50
N HIS A 107 0.03 -3.22 -16.49
CA HIS A 107 -1.43 -3.07 -16.42
C HIS A 107 -2.06 -3.90 -15.30
N GLY A 108 -1.49 -5.05 -14.92
CA GLY A 108 -1.98 -5.85 -13.79
C GLY A 108 -1.87 -5.10 -12.46
N MET A 109 -0.72 -4.46 -12.22
CA MET A 109 -0.49 -3.62 -11.04
C MET A 109 -1.41 -2.40 -11.03
N LEU A 110 -1.53 -1.69 -12.16
CA LEU A 110 -2.42 -0.52 -12.23
C LEU A 110 -3.89 -0.90 -12.10
N ASN A 111 -4.30 -2.07 -12.61
CA ASN A 111 -5.64 -2.59 -12.41
C ASN A 111 -5.90 -2.94 -10.93
N PHE A 112 -4.89 -3.36 -10.18
CA PHE A 112 -5.05 -3.53 -8.73
C PHE A 112 -5.37 -2.19 -8.06
N TYR A 113 -4.59 -1.13 -8.31
CA TYR A 113 -4.90 0.22 -7.79
C TYR A 113 -6.29 0.68 -8.21
N LYS A 114 -6.62 0.48 -9.50
CA LYS A 114 -7.92 0.87 -10.06
C LYS A 114 -9.11 0.30 -9.29
N ASN A 115 -8.99 -0.93 -8.81
CA ASN A 115 -10.09 -1.63 -8.15
C ASN A 115 -10.04 -1.57 -6.60
N ASN A 116 -8.89 -1.21 -6.01
CA ASN A 116 -8.68 -1.37 -4.56
C ASN A 116 -8.21 -0.09 -3.85
N TYR A 117 -7.61 0.88 -4.55
CA TYR A 117 -7.20 2.14 -3.93
C TYR A 117 -8.40 3.11 -3.92
N PRO A 118 -8.76 3.73 -2.77
CA PRO A 118 -9.86 4.69 -2.74
C PRO A 118 -9.55 5.92 -3.58
N GLY A 119 -10.23 6.07 -4.71
CA GLY A 119 -10.07 7.19 -5.64
C GLY A 119 -11.10 8.30 -5.44
N PRO A 120 -10.93 9.45 -6.10
CA PRO A 120 -11.93 10.52 -6.11
C PRO A 120 -13.25 10.07 -6.77
N THR A 121 -14.40 10.68 -6.46
CA THR A 121 -14.57 11.80 -5.52
C THR A 121 -14.42 11.37 -4.07
N TYR A 122 -13.58 12.11 -3.32
CA TYR A 122 -13.36 11.91 -1.88
C TYR A 122 -14.57 12.39 -1.06
N GLY A 123 -14.57 12.08 0.25
CA GLY A 123 -15.67 12.39 1.17
C GLY A 123 -16.55 11.19 1.55
N GLN A 124 -16.26 10.01 1.01
CA GLN A 124 -16.93 8.75 1.35
C GLN A 124 -16.43 8.22 2.70
N ASP A 125 -17.34 7.71 3.52
CA ASP A 125 -16.98 7.08 4.80
C ASP A 125 -16.61 5.60 4.61
N PHE A 126 -15.40 5.37 4.10
CA PHE A 126 -14.86 4.02 3.90
C PHE A 126 -14.60 3.29 5.22
N THR A 127 -14.32 4.02 6.29
CA THR A 127 -14.13 3.49 7.64
C THR A 127 -15.37 2.70 8.08
N THR A 128 -16.55 3.32 7.96
CA THR A 128 -17.83 2.65 8.27
C THR A 128 -18.15 1.56 7.26
N ALA A 129 -18.00 1.83 5.96
CA ALA A 129 -18.36 0.88 4.91
C ALA A 129 -17.57 -0.44 4.97
N LEU A 130 -16.30 -0.38 5.40
CA LEU A 130 -15.40 -1.52 5.51
C LEU A 130 -15.28 -2.06 6.94
N ASN A 131 -16.00 -1.47 7.91
CA ASN A 131 -15.89 -1.78 9.33
C ASN A 131 -14.42 -1.73 9.83
N ILE A 132 -13.72 -0.66 9.46
CA ILE A 132 -12.31 -0.42 9.82
C ILE A 132 -12.28 0.58 10.97
N THR A 133 -12.36 0.11 12.20
CA THR A 133 -12.27 0.95 13.41
C THR A 133 -10.97 0.69 14.15
N LYS A 134 -10.61 1.56 15.10
CA LYS A 134 -9.44 1.33 15.96
C LYS A 134 -9.56 -0.01 16.70
N GLU A 135 -10.74 -0.34 17.21
CA GLU A 135 -10.99 -1.56 17.99
C GLU A 135 -10.93 -2.83 17.13
N THR A 136 -11.44 -2.75 15.89
CA THR A 136 -11.50 -3.90 14.98
C THR A 136 -10.19 -4.14 14.22
N TRP A 137 -9.33 -3.12 14.11
CA TRP A 137 -8.05 -3.18 13.37
C TRP A 137 -6.81 -3.01 14.25
N THR A 138 -6.94 -3.08 15.57
CA THR A 138 -5.79 -3.19 16.49
C THR A 138 -5.09 -4.54 16.31
N GLN A 139 -3.82 -4.52 15.88
CA GLN A 139 -3.05 -5.74 15.62
C GLN A 139 -2.76 -6.50 16.93
N ARG A 140 -3.06 -7.80 16.98
CA ARG A 140 -2.90 -8.64 18.18
C ARG A 140 -1.58 -9.41 18.23
N VAL A 141 -0.66 -9.08 17.33
CA VAL A 141 0.67 -9.68 17.21
C VAL A 141 1.73 -8.58 17.40
N PRO A 142 2.97 -8.93 17.80
CA PRO A 142 4.08 -7.98 17.78
C PRO A 142 4.15 -7.27 16.43
N THR A 143 4.12 -5.94 16.44
CA THR A 143 4.04 -5.13 15.22
C THR A 143 5.16 -4.08 15.24
N MET A 144 5.88 -3.97 14.12
CA MET A 144 6.90 -2.96 13.90
C MET A 144 6.51 -2.08 12.71
N VAL A 145 6.60 -0.76 12.88
CA VAL A 145 6.42 0.22 11.82
C VAL A 145 7.78 0.84 11.50
N ILE A 146 8.17 0.80 10.24
CA ILE A 146 9.35 1.47 9.71
C ILE A 146 8.86 2.56 8.76
N TRP A 147 9.28 3.80 9.00
CA TRP A 147 8.86 4.95 8.21
C TRP A 147 10.06 5.72 7.68
N GLY A 148 10.21 5.78 6.36
CA GLY A 148 11.13 6.68 5.68
C GLY A 148 10.50 8.05 5.47
N GLU A 149 11.13 9.11 5.96
CA GLU A 149 10.59 10.48 5.93
C GLU A 149 10.63 11.14 4.55
N GLU A 150 11.37 10.57 3.60
CA GLU A 150 11.43 11.03 2.20
C GLU A 150 10.30 10.46 1.31
N ASP A 151 9.31 9.79 1.91
CA ASP A 151 8.15 9.25 1.20
C ASP A 151 7.22 10.36 0.70
N ASP A 152 6.98 10.40 -0.61
CA ASP A 152 6.13 11.40 -1.26
C ASP A 152 4.75 10.86 -1.67
N TYR A 153 4.36 9.69 -1.16
CA TYR A 153 3.14 8.99 -1.53
C TYR A 153 2.14 8.81 -0.38
N PHE A 154 2.59 8.84 0.87
CA PHE A 154 1.73 8.81 2.05
C PHE A 154 1.99 9.98 2.99
N SER A 155 0.93 10.64 3.44
CA SER A 155 1.04 11.64 4.50
C SER A 155 1.56 11.00 5.80
N PRO A 156 2.59 11.58 6.45
CA PRO A 156 3.07 11.13 7.75
C PRO A 156 1.99 11.13 8.83
N LYS A 157 0.91 11.90 8.67
CA LYS A 157 -0.25 11.85 9.58
C LYS A 157 -0.86 10.46 9.72
N THR A 158 -0.62 9.55 8.76
CA THR A 158 -1.12 8.17 8.86
C THR A 158 -0.52 7.41 10.05
N ILE A 159 0.64 7.82 10.57
CA ILE A 159 1.24 7.18 11.75
C ILE A 159 0.95 7.93 13.05
N ASP A 160 0.16 9.00 13.03
CA ASP A 160 -0.20 9.75 14.24
C ASP A 160 -0.98 8.88 15.22
N GLY A 161 -0.55 8.89 16.48
CA GLY A 161 -1.22 8.18 17.57
C GLY A 161 -0.97 6.66 17.61
N LEU A 162 0.01 6.17 16.84
CA LEU A 162 0.64 4.86 17.05
C LEU A 162 1.49 4.81 18.33
#